data_AF-A0A840U5K1-F1
#
_entry.id   AF-A0A840U5K1-F1
#
_cell.length_a   1.000
_cell.length_b   1.000
_cell.length_c   1.000
_cell.angle_alpha   90.00
_cell.angle_beta   90.00
_cell.angle_gamma   90.00
#
_symmetry.space_group_name_H-M   'P 1'
#
loop_
_entity.id
_entity.type
_entity.pdbx_description
1 polymer ?
#
loop_
_entity_poly.entity_id
_entity_poly.type
_entity_poly.pdbx_seq_one_letter_code
_entity_poly.pdbx_strand_id
1 'polypeptide(L)' 'MKTRNEHYRGQVISYQREIMFKGTETVTAKIVAIYGRTLLLDNGDEIITY' A
#
# COMPACT_ATOMS: atom_id res chain seq x y z
N MET A 1 2.43 6.15 -24.19
CA MET A 1 2.03 6.74 -22.89
C MET A 1 2.80 5.97 -21.82
N LYS A 2 3.80 6.57 -21.16
CA LYS A 2 4.63 5.88 -20.16
C LYS A 2 3.84 5.80 -18.86
N THR A 3 3.35 4.62 -18.48
CA THR A 3 2.93 4.35 -17.10
C THR A 3 4.17 4.51 -16.24
N ARG A 4 4.32 5.69 -15.61
CA ARG A 4 5.28 5.88 -14.51
C ARG A 4 4.91 4.84 -13.46
N ASN A 5 5.87 4.12 -12.90
CA ASN A 5 5.64 3.39 -11.66
C ASN A 5 5.01 4.39 -10.67
N GLU A 6 3.71 4.22 -10.37
CA GLU A 6 2.93 5.21 -9.61
C GLU A 6 3.39 5.33 -8.16
N HIS A 7 4.24 4.40 -7.73
CA HIS A 7 4.70 4.28 -6.36
C HIS A 7 6.21 4.34 -6.20
N TYR A 8 6.66 4.97 -5.11
CA TYR A 8 8.07 5.06 -4.74
C TYR A 8 8.28 4.81 -3.24
N ARG A 9 9.45 4.28 -2.86
CA ARG A 9 9.80 4.06 -1.45
C ARG A 9 9.79 5.38 -0.68
N GLY A 10 9.18 5.38 0.50
CA GLY A 10 8.98 6.57 1.33
C GLY A 10 7.70 7.34 1.02
N GLN A 11 6.99 7.01 -0.07
CA GLN A 11 5.66 7.54 -0.31
C GLN A 11 4.69 7.09 0.78
N VAL A 12 3.86 8.01 1.23
CA VAL A 12 2.75 7.74 2.13
C VAL A 12 1.50 7.53 1.29
N ILE A 13 0.78 6.44 1.56
CA ILE A 13 -0.46 6.07 0.86
C ILE A 13 -1.57 5.81 1.87
N SER A 14 -2.81 6.04 1.46
CA SER A 14 -4.00 5.71 2.24
C SER A 14 -4.85 4.68 1.50
N TYR A 15 -5.33 3.66 2.21
CA TYR A 15 -6.16 2.58 1.66
C TYR A 15 -7.21 2.13 2.68
N GLN A 16 -8.26 1.47 2.21
CA GLN A 16 -9.26 0.84 3.07
C GLN A 16 -8.83 -0.61 3.34
N ARG A 17 -8.86 -1.03 4.60
CA ARG A 17 -8.72 -2.44 4.99
C ARG A 17 -9.98 -2.91 5.69
N GLU A 18 -10.37 -4.15 5.43
CA GLU A 18 -11.43 -4.79 6.19
C GLU A 18 -10.84 -5.43 7.44
N ILE A 19 -11.44 -5.12 8.60
CA ILE A 19 -11.10 -5.71 9.88
C ILE A 19 -12.27 -6.59 10.30
N MET A 20 -11.97 -7.87 10.50
CA MET A 20 -12.94 -8.83 11.01
C MET A 20 -13.64 -8.27 12.26
N PHE A 21 -14.98 -8.29 12.24
CA PHE A 21 -15.86 -7.82 13.30
C PHE A 21 -15.90 -6.30 13.58
N LYS A 22 -15.12 -5.48 12.87
CA LYS A 22 -15.13 -4.01 13.02
C LYS A 22 -15.53 -3.24 11.75
N GLY A 23 -15.56 -3.91 10.59
CA GLY A 23 -15.88 -3.27 9.31
C GLY A 23 -14.64 -2.74 8.60
N THR A 24 -14.81 -1.70 7.77
CA THR A 24 -13.70 -1.10 7.01
C THR A 24 -13.04 0.05 7.77
N GLU A 25 -11.71 0.07 7.81
CA GLU A 25 -10.90 1.15 8.36
C GLU A 25 -10.03 1.80 7.27
N THR A 26 -9.89 3.12 7.33
CA THR A 26 -8.91 3.85 6.50
C THR A 26 -7.55 3.81 7.19
N VAL A 27 -6.56 3.22 6.53
CA VAL A 27 -5.19 3.15 7.02
C VAL A 27 -4.30 4.04 6.18
N THR A 28 -3.40 4.75 6.84
CA THR A 28 -2.33 5.51 6.19
C THR A 28 -0.99 4.91 6.60
N ALA A 29 -0.18 4.53 5.63
CA ALA A 29 1.08 3.84 5.85
C ALA A 29 2.12 4.27 4.80
N LYS A 30 3.40 4.02 5.10
CA LYS A 30 4.52 4.40 4.24
C LYS A 30 5.08 3.17 3.54
N ILE A 31 5.37 3.31 2.24
CA ILE A 31 6.02 2.26 1.45
C ILE A 31 7.47 2.12 1.92
N VAL A 32 7.83 0.95 2.47
CA VAL A 32 9.19 0.64 2.92
C VAL A 32 9.99 -0.18 1.90
N ALA A 33 9.32 -0.98 1.07
CA ALA A 33 9.95 -1.71 -0.03
C ALA A 33 8.97 -1.94 -1.20
N ILE A 34 9.54 -2.15 -2.40
CA ILE A 34 8.79 -2.43 -3.63
C ILE A 34 9.41 -3.67 -4.28
N TYR A 35 8.62 -4.72 -4.45
CA TYR A 35 9.03 -6.01 -5.01
C TYR A 35 8.11 -6.39 -6.17
N GLY A 36 8.54 -6.15 -7.41
CA GLY A 36 7.70 -6.40 -8.57
C GLY A 36 6.40 -5.60 -8.53
N ARG A 37 5.28 -6.29 -8.28
CA ARG A 37 3.93 -5.69 -8.14
C ARG A 37 3.47 -5.54 -6.70
N THR A 38 4.32 -5.86 -5.72
CA THR A 38 3.98 -5.82 -4.30
C THR A 38 4.66 -4.63 -3.64
N LEU A 39 3.89 -3.86 -2.87
CA LEU A 39 4.35 -2.79 -2.00
C LEU A 39 4.33 -3.31 -0.56
N LEU A 40 5.47 -3.27 0.13
CA LEU A 40 5.54 -3.54 1.57
C LEU A 40 5.44 -2.22 2.32
N LEU A 41 4.58 -2.17 3.35
CA LEU A 41 4.29 -0.99 4.14
C LEU A 41 4.94 -1.06 5.52
N ASP A 42 5.17 0.10 6.16
CA ASP A 42 5.80 0.20 7.48
C ASP A 42 4.97 -0.41 8.62
N ASN A 43 3.67 -0.54 8.42
CA ASN A 43 2.77 -1.25 9.34
C ASN A 43 2.76 -2.78 9.13
N GLY A 44 3.54 -3.29 8.18
CA GLY A 44 3.64 -4.71 7.84
C GLY A 44 2.65 -5.20 6.79
N ASP A 45 1.76 -4.34 6.30
CA ASP A 45 0.78 -4.72 5.27
C ASP A 45 1.41 -4.76 3.87
N GLU A 46 0.84 -5.59 2.99
CA GLU A 46 1.26 -5.74 1.60
C GLU A 46 0.13 -5.37 0.64
N ILE A 47 0.44 -4.56 -0.39
CA ILE A 47 -0.50 -4.16 -1.43
C ILE A 47 -0.02 -4.65 -2.80
N ILE A 48 -0.89 -5.34 -3.54
CA ILE A 48 -0.64 -5.76 -4.92
C ILE A 48 -1.19 -4.71 -5.88
N THR A 49 -0.33 -4.16 -6.74
CA THR A 49 -0.66 -3.18 -7.77
C THR A 49 -0.88 -3.86 -9.13
N TYR A 50 -1.90 -3.45 -9.88
CA TYR A 50 -2.27 -4.02 -11.19
C TYR A 50 -1.95 -3.10 -12.37
#